data_AF-A0A662SGX6-F1
#
_entry.id   AF-A0A662SGX6-F1
#
_cell.length_a   1.000
_cell.length_b   1.000
_cell.length_c   1.000
_cell.angle_alpha   90.00
_cell.angle_beta   90.00
_cell.angle_gamma   90.00
#
_symmetry.space_group_name_H-M   'P 1'
#
loop_
_entity.id
_entity.type
_entity.pdbx_description
1 polymer ?
#
loop_
_entity_poly.entity_id
_entity_poly.type
_entity_poly.pdbx_seq_one_letter_code
_entity_poly.pdbx_strand_id
1 'polypeptide(L)'
;MLRLKRLKTPITRMKLHLEFVLSRYLPLYAFVAFLAVIINAYLVIPSILNQIVASSTYSSPFGTSGPYTGTISISLTLAHLIFSLVSISLAASMAGELRSTSLFHLSQPLRRIEYSVSWLLSIAWLPSLLMALSLFVPLATFDPRLVLRVSFQPIYLRLVEDLLTFSIFCWAALSKRRGIVAFIGLFFVLILPYLTMVLMSLIFYVFYQGTNPPTLLLAAYEVLFPSTASTLFMGGIAQGVLDPMKASIGTLITLALTQGTYLIYFIRKFEVK
;
A
#
# COMPACT_ATOMS: atom_id res chain seq x y z
N MET A 1 23.49 0.43 32.06
CA MET A 1 24.17 1.40 31.18
C MET A 1 25.35 0.84 30.34
N LEU A 2 25.86 -0.37 30.59
CA LEU A 2 27.09 -0.90 29.94
C LEU A 2 26.90 -1.80 28.70
N ARG A 3 25.67 -2.15 28.28
CA ARG A 3 25.43 -3.05 27.12
C ARG A 3 25.31 -2.35 25.76
N LEU A 4 25.13 -1.04 25.71
CA LEU A 4 24.89 -0.29 24.45
C LEU A 4 26.16 0.11 23.68
N LYS A 5 27.36 0.04 24.31
CA LYS A 5 28.64 0.36 23.65
C LYS A 5 29.12 -0.69 22.64
N ARG A 6 28.42 -1.84 22.49
CA ARG A 6 28.89 -3.01 21.70
C ARG A 6 28.06 -3.36 20.46
N LEU A 7 27.13 -2.53 20.01
CA LEU A 7 26.44 -2.75 18.74
C LEU A 7 27.29 -2.17 17.60
N LYS A 8 28.19 -3.00 17.06
CA LYS A 8 29.17 -2.59 16.03
C LYS A 8 28.58 -2.40 14.64
N THR A 9 27.43 -2.99 14.30
CA THR A 9 26.88 -2.95 12.93
C THR A 9 25.61 -2.08 12.82
N PRO A 10 25.43 -1.33 11.73
CA PRO A 10 24.24 -0.48 11.53
C PRO A 10 22.95 -1.31 11.50
N ILE A 11 23.02 -2.54 10.97
CA ILE A 11 21.90 -3.49 10.89
C ILE A 11 21.39 -3.87 12.28
N THR A 12 22.29 -4.13 13.24
CA THR A 12 21.86 -4.53 14.59
C THR A 12 21.18 -3.41 15.35
N ARG A 13 21.56 -2.15 15.09
CA ARG A 13 20.90 -0.97 15.67
C ARG A 13 19.52 -0.75 15.07
N MET A 14 19.42 -0.81 13.74
CA MET A 14 18.16 -0.72 13.02
C MET A 14 17.19 -1.83 13.48
N LYS A 15 17.68 -3.07 13.61
CA LYS A 15 16.90 -4.21 14.10
C LYS A 15 16.32 -3.95 15.49
N LEU A 16 17.11 -3.43 16.44
CA LEU A 16 16.62 -3.13 17.78
C LEU A 16 15.52 -2.06 17.79
N HIS A 17 15.65 -1.03 16.94
CA HIS A 17 14.59 -0.03 16.84
C HIS A 17 13.33 -0.61 16.20
N LEU A 18 13.49 -1.43 15.15
CA LEU A 18 12.39 -2.14 14.52
C LEU A 18 11.68 -3.07 15.52
N GLU A 19 12.42 -3.82 16.34
CA GLU A 19 11.87 -4.66 17.42
C GLU A 19 11.11 -3.83 18.46
N PHE A 20 11.62 -2.65 18.82
CA PHE A 20 10.91 -1.73 19.70
C PHE A 20 9.58 -1.27 19.10
N VAL A 21 9.58 -0.79 17.84
CA VAL A 21 8.36 -0.37 17.15
C VAL A 21 7.39 -1.55 17.01
N LEU A 22 7.89 -2.70 16.57
CA LEU A 22 7.09 -3.91 16.41
C LEU A 22 6.51 -4.35 17.75
N SER A 23 7.27 -4.43 18.84
CA SER A 23 6.74 -4.87 20.15
C SER A 23 5.58 -3.99 20.64
N ARG A 24 5.60 -2.70 20.31
CA ARG A 24 4.53 -1.75 20.65
C ARG A 24 3.28 -1.93 19.78
N TYR A 25 3.45 -2.26 18.50
CA TYR A 25 2.36 -2.32 17.51
C TYR A 25 1.99 -3.73 17.06
N LEU A 26 2.67 -4.75 17.57
CA LEU A 26 2.43 -6.17 17.28
C LEU A 26 0.95 -6.58 17.45
N PRO A 27 0.25 -6.22 18.55
CA PRO A 27 -1.15 -6.62 18.69
C PRO A 27 -2.04 -6.00 17.60
N LEU A 28 -1.75 -4.76 17.19
CA LEU A 28 -2.49 -4.08 16.11
C LEU A 28 -2.26 -4.80 14.77
N TYR A 29 -1.01 -5.11 14.45
CA TYR A 29 -0.67 -5.86 13.24
C TYR A 29 -1.30 -7.25 13.21
N ALA A 30 -1.21 -7.98 14.31
CA ALA A 30 -1.76 -9.32 14.42
C ALA A 30 -3.29 -9.30 14.27
N PHE A 31 -3.97 -8.37 14.93
CA PHE A 31 -5.42 -8.21 14.83
C PHE A 31 -5.86 -7.88 13.41
N VAL A 32 -5.20 -6.92 12.76
CA VAL A 32 -5.52 -6.50 11.39
C VAL A 32 -5.19 -7.59 10.37
N ALA A 33 -4.06 -8.27 10.52
CA ALA A 33 -3.70 -9.38 9.65
C ALA A 33 -4.70 -10.54 9.79
N PHE A 34 -5.13 -10.86 11.01
CA PHE A 34 -6.15 -11.87 11.26
C PHE A 34 -7.49 -11.49 10.61
N LEU A 35 -7.94 -10.26 10.79
CA LEU A 35 -9.18 -9.75 10.21
C LEU A 35 -9.11 -9.74 8.67
N ALA A 36 -7.99 -9.32 8.08
CA ALA A 36 -7.77 -9.37 6.64
C ALA A 36 -7.76 -10.81 6.09
N VAL A 37 -7.14 -11.76 6.81
CA VAL A 37 -7.19 -13.19 6.45
C VAL A 37 -8.62 -13.71 6.44
N ILE A 38 -9.44 -13.38 7.44
CA ILE A 38 -10.84 -13.82 7.48
C ILE A 38 -11.63 -13.24 6.32
N ILE A 39 -11.50 -11.94 6.05
CA ILE A 39 -12.21 -11.27 4.95
C ILE A 39 -11.79 -11.88 3.62
N ASN A 40 -10.48 -12.05 3.39
CA ASN A 40 -9.97 -12.66 2.17
C ASN A 40 -10.42 -14.11 2.03
N ALA A 41 -10.41 -14.90 3.11
CA ALA A 41 -10.92 -16.27 3.08
C ALA A 41 -12.40 -16.31 2.68
N TYR A 42 -13.21 -15.43 3.28
CA TYR A 42 -14.65 -15.37 3.07
C TYR A 42 -15.04 -14.90 1.66
N LEU A 43 -14.28 -13.97 1.06
CA LEU A 43 -14.57 -13.45 -0.28
C LEU A 43 -13.93 -14.28 -1.39
N VAL A 44 -12.67 -14.68 -1.21
CA VAL A 44 -11.86 -15.28 -2.27
C VAL A 44 -12.13 -16.78 -2.41
N ILE A 45 -12.20 -17.55 -1.31
CA ILE A 45 -12.39 -19.01 -1.40
C ILE A 45 -13.74 -19.37 -2.06
N PRO A 46 -14.90 -18.81 -1.65
CA PRO A 46 -16.16 -19.11 -2.32
C PRO A 46 -16.19 -18.69 -3.79
N SER A 47 -15.53 -17.58 -4.13
CA SER A 47 -15.44 -17.15 -5.53
C SER A 47 -14.66 -18.15 -6.39
N ILE A 48 -13.58 -18.72 -5.85
CA ILE A 48 -12.79 -19.78 -6.50
C ILE A 48 -13.62 -21.05 -6.66
N LEU A 49 -14.32 -21.48 -5.60
CA LEU A 49 -15.15 -22.68 -5.64
C LEU A 49 -16.29 -22.56 -6.65
N ASN A 50 -17.01 -21.44 -6.68
CA ASN A 50 -18.11 -21.21 -7.61
C ASN A 50 -17.68 -21.31 -9.07
N GLN A 51 -16.48 -20.83 -9.40
CA GLN A 51 -15.96 -20.91 -10.77
C GLN A 51 -15.42 -22.30 -11.11
N ILE A 52 -14.83 -23.04 -10.16
CA ILE A 52 -14.51 -24.46 -10.37
C ILE A 52 -15.81 -25.23 -10.72
N VAL A 53 -16.87 -25.03 -9.95
CA VAL A 53 -18.18 -25.63 -10.20
C VAL A 53 -18.72 -25.19 -11.56
N ALA A 54 -18.72 -23.89 -11.88
CA ALA A 54 -19.20 -23.39 -13.17
C ALA A 54 -18.41 -23.97 -14.36
N SER A 55 -17.08 -24.08 -14.25
CA SER A 55 -16.23 -24.68 -15.29
C SER A 55 -16.47 -26.17 -15.48
N SER A 56 -16.91 -26.89 -14.43
CA SER A 56 -17.28 -28.29 -14.52
C SER A 56 -18.71 -28.54 -15.04
N THR A 57 -19.58 -27.51 -14.98
CA THR A 57 -21.00 -27.65 -15.30
C THR A 57 -21.33 -27.16 -16.72
N TYR A 58 -20.58 -26.18 -17.25
CA TYR A 58 -20.79 -25.64 -18.59
C TYR A 58 -19.67 -26.10 -19.54
N SER A 59 -20.01 -27.05 -20.41
CA SER A 59 -19.14 -27.61 -21.45
C SER A 59 -18.87 -26.59 -22.57
N SER A 60 -18.01 -25.61 -22.31
CA SER A 60 -17.25 -24.92 -23.35
C SER A 60 -15.76 -25.05 -23.01
N PRO A 61 -14.99 -25.88 -23.74
CA PRO A 61 -13.56 -26.04 -23.50
C PRO A 61 -12.74 -24.78 -23.85
N PHE A 62 -13.37 -23.78 -24.48
CA PHE A 62 -12.73 -22.56 -24.98
C PHE A 62 -13.51 -21.29 -24.68
N GLY A 63 -14.29 -21.27 -23.59
CA GLY A 63 -14.58 -20.01 -22.91
C GLY A 63 -13.34 -19.66 -22.10
N THR A 64 -12.64 -18.58 -22.47
CA THR A 64 -11.49 -18.07 -21.72
C THR A 64 -11.87 -17.91 -20.25
N SER A 65 -11.51 -18.88 -19.42
CA SER A 65 -11.52 -18.76 -17.97
C SER A 65 -10.45 -17.72 -17.64
N GLY A 66 -10.82 -16.45 -17.82
CA GLY A 66 -9.99 -15.32 -17.48
C GLY A 66 -9.58 -15.46 -16.01
N PRO A 67 -8.36 -15.02 -15.66
CA PRO A 67 -7.93 -15.03 -14.27
C PRO A 67 -8.94 -14.30 -13.39
N TYR A 68 -9.27 -14.83 -12.21
CA TYR A 68 -10.14 -14.20 -11.21
C TYR A 68 -9.70 -12.74 -10.96
N THR A 69 -10.48 -11.76 -11.40
CA THR A 69 -10.10 -10.35 -11.27
C THR A 69 -11.07 -9.56 -10.38
N GLY A 70 -12.39 -9.75 -10.51
CA GLY A 70 -13.39 -8.93 -9.81
C GLY A 70 -13.42 -9.09 -8.28
N THR A 71 -13.66 -10.30 -7.78
CA THR A 71 -13.77 -10.57 -6.32
C THR A 71 -12.44 -10.40 -5.60
N ILE A 72 -11.33 -10.78 -6.25
CA ILE A 72 -9.97 -10.57 -5.73
C ILE A 72 -9.68 -9.07 -5.59
N SER A 73 -10.09 -8.26 -6.57
CA SER A 73 -9.93 -6.81 -6.50
C SER A 73 -10.69 -6.19 -5.34
N ILE A 74 -11.95 -6.59 -5.10
CA ILE A 74 -12.76 -6.12 -3.96
C ILE A 74 -12.12 -6.54 -2.63
N SER A 75 -11.64 -7.79 -2.55
CA SER A 75 -10.96 -8.29 -1.37
C SER A 75 -9.68 -7.48 -1.06
N LEU A 76 -8.91 -7.17 -2.10
CA LEU A 76 -7.69 -6.38 -2.00
C LEU A 76 -7.94 -4.92 -1.64
N THR A 77 -9.02 -4.30 -2.11
CA THR A 77 -9.37 -2.92 -1.72
C THR A 77 -9.81 -2.83 -0.26
N LEU A 78 -10.54 -3.84 0.23
CA LEU A 78 -10.89 -3.95 1.65
C LEU A 78 -9.63 -4.18 2.51
N ALA A 79 -8.76 -5.10 2.11
CA ALA A 79 -7.50 -5.34 2.79
C ALA A 79 -6.64 -4.08 2.83
N HIS A 80 -6.53 -3.37 1.70
CA HIS A 80 -5.87 -2.07 1.61
C HIS A 80 -6.41 -1.07 2.63
N LEU A 81 -7.74 -0.92 2.74
CA LEU A 81 -8.34 0.04 3.67
C LEU A 81 -7.94 -0.26 5.12
N ILE A 82 -7.97 -1.55 5.52
CA ILE A 82 -7.63 -1.96 6.88
C ILE A 82 -6.13 -1.72 7.16
N PHE A 83 -5.25 -2.13 6.25
CA PHE A 83 -3.80 -1.91 6.41
C PHE A 83 -3.42 -0.43 6.30
N SER A 84 -4.16 0.37 5.53
CA SER A 84 -3.99 1.82 5.48
C SER A 84 -4.23 2.49 6.82
N LEU A 85 -5.27 2.08 7.56
CA LEU A 85 -5.53 2.61 8.90
C LEU A 85 -4.37 2.32 9.86
N VAL A 86 -3.76 1.13 9.75
CA VAL A 86 -2.55 0.79 10.52
C VAL A 86 -1.39 1.70 10.13
N SER A 87 -1.08 1.83 8.84
CA SER A 87 -0.01 2.71 8.36
C SER A 87 -0.20 4.18 8.77
N ILE A 88 -1.44 4.68 8.72
CA ILE A 88 -1.77 6.04 9.18
C ILE A 88 -1.52 6.20 10.68
N SER A 89 -1.95 5.22 11.49
CA SER A 89 -1.74 5.25 12.95
C SER A 89 -0.26 5.28 13.32
N LEU A 90 0.57 4.52 12.60
CA LEU A 90 2.02 4.47 12.78
C LEU A 90 2.69 5.76 12.32
N ALA A 91 2.30 6.29 11.17
CA ALA A 91 2.79 7.57 10.69
C ALA A 91 2.42 8.71 11.67
N ALA A 92 1.22 8.67 12.26
CA ALA A 92 0.82 9.63 13.28
C ALA A 92 1.63 9.46 14.58
N SER A 93 1.95 8.22 14.99
CA SER A 93 2.88 7.97 16.10
C SER A 93 4.25 8.57 15.82
N MET A 94 4.81 8.28 14.64
CA MET A 94 6.10 8.82 14.19
C MET A 94 6.09 10.35 14.23
N ALA A 95 5.05 11.01 13.73
CA ALA A 95 4.91 12.46 13.79
C ALA A 95 4.88 13.00 15.23
N GLY A 96 4.24 12.26 16.13
CA GLY A 96 4.27 12.54 17.57
C GLY A 96 5.69 12.47 18.13
N GLU A 97 6.40 11.39 17.87
CA GLU A 97 7.78 11.18 18.34
C GLU A 97 8.75 12.22 17.75
N LEU A 98 8.57 12.60 16.48
CA LEU A 98 9.32 13.68 15.84
C LEU A 98 9.09 15.06 16.47
N ARG A 99 7.96 15.25 17.15
CA ARG A 99 7.63 16.49 17.87
C ARG A 99 8.19 16.51 19.29
N SER A 100 8.12 15.39 20.01
CA SER A 100 8.38 15.36 21.46
C SER A 100 9.72 14.73 21.86
N THR A 101 10.18 13.70 21.15
CA THR A 101 11.23 12.78 21.64
C THR A 101 12.36 12.51 20.66
N SER A 102 12.33 13.11 19.45
CA SER A 102 13.35 12.86 18.41
C SER A 102 14.78 13.12 18.88
N LEU A 103 15.00 14.14 19.72
CA LEU A 103 16.31 14.47 20.27
C LEU A 103 16.86 13.36 21.18
N PHE A 104 16.00 12.67 21.93
CA PHE A 104 16.41 11.60 22.84
C PHE A 104 16.79 10.31 22.09
N HIS A 105 16.04 9.93 21.04
CA HIS A 105 16.40 8.77 20.21
C HIS A 105 17.63 9.01 19.33
N LEU A 106 17.85 10.27 18.91
CA LEU A 106 19.05 10.70 18.19
C LEU A 106 20.27 10.91 19.10
N SER A 107 20.07 11.02 20.42
CA SER A 107 21.13 11.05 21.43
C SER A 107 21.62 9.66 21.86
N GLN A 108 20.87 8.60 21.50
CA GLN A 108 21.29 7.19 21.60
C GLN A 108 22.02 6.78 20.30
N PRO A 109 22.73 5.64 20.22
CA PRO A 109 23.69 5.39 19.12
C PRO A 109 23.04 5.03 17.78
N LEU A 110 21.76 5.37 17.53
CA LEU A 110 21.09 5.14 16.25
C LEU A 110 21.46 6.25 15.26
N ARG A 111 21.96 5.85 14.08
CA ARG A 111 22.15 6.81 12.98
C ARG A 111 20.78 7.23 12.44
N ARG A 112 20.65 8.46 11.96
CA ARG A 112 19.40 9.00 11.39
C ARG A 112 18.82 8.15 10.26
N ILE A 113 19.69 7.60 9.43
CA ILE A 113 19.29 6.72 8.33
C ILE A 113 18.72 5.39 8.84
N GLU A 114 19.26 4.86 9.93
CA GLU A 114 18.74 3.63 10.57
C GLU A 114 17.35 3.89 11.15
N TYR A 115 17.16 5.07 11.75
CA TYR A 115 15.85 5.52 12.25
C TYR A 115 14.83 5.71 11.12
N SER A 116 15.16 6.45 10.07
CA SER A 116 14.23 6.72 8.96
C SER A 116 13.87 5.44 8.19
N VAL A 117 14.83 4.54 7.96
CA VAL A 117 14.59 3.24 7.31
C VAL A 117 13.72 2.35 8.19
N SER A 118 13.92 2.31 9.51
CA SER A 118 13.06 1.51 10.39
C SER A 118 11.59 1.95 10.36
N TRP A 119 11.32 3.26 10.29
CA TRP A 119 9.98 3.80 10.12
C TRP A 119 9.41 3.50 8.74
N LEU A 120 10.22 3.62 7.67
CA LEU A 120 9.80 3.29 6.32
C LEU A 120 9.45 1.80 6.17
N LEU A 121 10.24 0.92 6.80
CA LEU A 121 9.94 -0.51 6.87
C LEU A 121 8.64 -0.79 7.63
N SER A 122 8.42 -0.07 8.74
CA SER A 122 7.24 -0.28 9.58
C SER A 122 5.97 0.31 8.97
N ILE A 123 6.02 1.48 8.33
CA ILE A 123 4.83 2.17 7.82
C ILE A 123 4.46 1.68 6.42
N ALA A 124 5.45 1.38 5.56
CA ALA A 124 5.20 1.01 4.17
C ALA A 124 5.38 -0.49 3.93
N TRP A 125 6.58 -1.02 4.14
CA TRP A 125 6.89 -2.39 3.70
C TRP A 125 6.16 -3.47 4.47
N LEU A 126 6.12 -3.39 5.81
CA LEU A 126 5.52 -4.42 6.64
C LEU A 126 4.00 -4.53 6.42
N PRO A 127 3.21 -3.44 6.41
CA PRO A 127 1.78 -3.49 6.06
C PRO A 127 1.53 -4.05 4.66
N SER A 128 2.28 -3.62 3.64
CA SER A 128 2.13 -4.13 2.27
C SER A 128 2.43 -5.64 2.17
N LEU A 129 3.45 -6.11 2.89
CA LEU A 129 3.81 -7.53 2.94
C LEU A 129 2.74 -8.35 3.67
N LEU A 130 2.27 -7.88 4.83
CA LEU A 130 1.20 -8.54 5.58
C LEU A 130 -0.11 -8.58 4.79
N MET A 131 -0.43 -7.54 4.03
CA MET A 131 -1.56 -7.53 3.11
C MET A 131 -1.42 -8.62 2.04
N ALA A 132 -0.28 -8.70 1.37
CA ALA A 132 -0.04 -9.74 0.36
C ALA A 132 -0.16 -11.14 0.98
N LEU A 133 0.45 -11.37 2.14
CA LEU A 133 0.36 -12.65 2.86
C LEU A 133 -1.08 -12.97 3.30
N SER A 134 -1.87 -11.96 3.69
CA SER A 134 -3.25 -12.17 4.12
C SER A 134 -4.15 -12.78 3.03
N LEU A 135 -3.76 -12.67 1.76
CA LEU A 135 -4.41 -13.33 0.64
C LEU A 135 -3.87 -14.75 0.40
N PHE A 136 -2.56 -14.93 0.47
CA PHE A 136 -1.92 -16.22 0.19
C PHE A 136 -2.13 -17.26 1.29
N VAL A 137 -2.16 -16.85 2.56
CA VAL A 137 -2.34 -17.76 3.70
C VAL A 137 -3.62 -18.59 3.59
N PRO A 138 -4.83 -18.00 3.40
CA PRO A 138 -6.04 -18.80 3.30
C PRO A 138 -6.06 -19.70 2.06
N LEU A 139 -5.51 -19.24 0.93
CA LEU A 139 -5.40 -20.05 -0.29
C LEU A 139 -4.50 -21.27 -0.10
N ALA A 140 -3.31 -21.07 0.45
CA ALA A 140 -2.34 -22.14 0.69
C ALA A 140 -2.82 -23.15 1.75
N THR A 141 -3.62 -22.68 2.72
CA THR A 141 -4.20 -23.53 3.76
C THR A 141 -5.31 -24.42 3.21
N PHE A 142 -6.09 -23.93 2.23
CA PHE A 142 -7.19 -24.69 1.64
C PHE A 142 -6.68 -25.71 0.61
N ASP A 143 -5.90 -25.26 -0.38
CA ASP A 143 -5.14 -26.11 -1.29
C ASP A 143 -4.01 -25.28 -1.94
N PRO A 144 -2.72 -25.63 -1.73
CA PRO A 144 -1.59 -24.88 -2.27
C PRO A 144 -1.60 -24.78 -3.80
N ARG A 145 -2.27 -25.69 -4.52
CA ARG A 145 -2.40 -25.62 -5.98
C ARG A 145 -3.28 -24.47 -6.45
N LEU A 146 -4.18 -23.98 -5.59
CA LEU A 146 -5.04 -22.83 -5.91
C LEU A 146 -4.24 -21.54 -6.04
N VAL A 147 -3.11 -21.42 -5.34
CA VAL A 147 -2.21 -20.25 -5.44
C VAL A 147 -1.73 -20.04 -6.88
N LEU A 148 -1.47 -21.13 -7.61
CA LEU A 148 -1.01 -21.08 -9.01
C LEU A 148 -2.12 -20.76 -10.00
N ARG A 149 -3.39 -20.82 -9.58
CA ARG A 149 -4.57 -20.55 -10.43
C ARG A 149 -5.07 -19.11 -10.30
N VAL A 150 -4.49 -18.33 -9.40
CA VAL A 150 -4.86 -16.93 -9.16
C VAL A 150 -4.04 -15.99 -10.03
N SER A 151 -4.67 -14.91 -10.51
CA SER A 151 -3.94 -13.84 -11.19
C SER A 151 -3.03 -13.10 -10.22
N PHE A 152 -1.73 -13.09 -10.48
CA PHE A 152 -0.77 -12.28 -9.72
C PHE A 152 -0.85 -10.79 -10.06
N GLN A 153 -1.42 -10.45 -11.22
CA GLN A 153 -1.51 -9.08 -11.70
C GLN A 153 -2.22 -8.10 -10.73
N PRO A 154 -3.46 -8.35 -10.26
CA PRO A 154 -4.14 -7.45 -9.34
C PRO A 154 -3.42 -7.33 -7.98
N ILE A 155 -2.80 -8.43 -7.52
CA ILE A 155 -2.02 -8.46 -6.27
C ILE A 155 -0.80 -7.55 -6.40
N TYR A 156 -0.06 -7.70 -7.49
CA TYR A 156 1.12 -6.89 -7.79
C TYR A 156 0.78 -5.41 -7.91
N LEU A 157 -0.26 -5.08 -8.70
CA LEU A 157 -0.71 -3.69 -8.87
C LEU A 157 -1.09 -3.05 -7.54
N ARG A 158 -1.82 -3.79 -6.69
CA ARG A 158 -2.20 -3.31 -5.35
C ARG A 158 -0.97 -3.08 -4.48
N LEU A 159 -0.02 -4.01 -4.48
CA LEU A 159 1.19 -3.92 -3.66
C LEU A 159 2.02 -2.68 -4.04
N VAL A 160 2.17 -2.40 -5.33
CA VAL A 160 2.89 -1.21 -5.82
C VAL A 160 2.17 0.09 -5.43
N GLU A 161 0.85 0.15 -5.61
CA GLU A 161 0.03 1.32 -5.21
C GLU A 161 0.07 1.56 -3.69
N ASP A 162 0.01 0.50 -2.90
CA ASP A 162 0.05 0.56 -1.43
C ASP A 162 1.43 1.00 -0.93
N LEU A 163 2.52 0.49 -1.50
CA LEU A 163 3.87 0.94 -1.16
C LEU A 163 4.03 2.44 -1.42
N LEU A 164 3.49 2.95 -2.54
CA LEU A 164 3.51 4.39 -2.85
C LEU A 164 2.67 5.17 -1.83
N THR A 165 1.45 4.73 -1.60
CA THR A 165 0.49 5.37 -0.67
C THR A 165 1.07 5.45 0.74
N PHE A 166 1.62 4.36 1.26
CA PHE A 166 2.21 4.34 2.61
C PHE A 166 3.51 5.15 2.68
N SER A 167 4.27 5.23 1.59
CA SER A 167 5.45 6.12 1.51
C SER A 167 5.06 7.60 1.59
N ILE A 168 3.89 7.98 1.06
CA ILE A 168 3.34 9.33 1.21
C ILE A 168 2.97 9.62 2.67
N PHE A 169 2.52 8.63 3.45
CA PHE A 169 2.24 8.82 4.88
C PHE A 169 3.53 9.09 5.68
N CYS A 170 4.65 8.46 5.31
CA CYS A 170 5.96 8.79 5.87
C CYS A 170 6.32 10.27 5.64
N TRP A 171 6.02 10.79 4.45
CA TRP A 171 6.17 12.23 4.15
C TRP A 171 5.27 13.10 5.02
N ALA A 172 4.00 12.73 5.15
CA ALA A 172 3.06 13.44 6.01
C ALA A 172 3.54 13.48 7.47
N ALA A 173 4.19 12.42 7.96
CA ALA A 173 4.72 12.36 9.32
C ALA A 173 5.77 13.42 9.62
N LEU A 174 6.49 13.92 8.60
CA LEU A 174 7.46 15.00 8.74
C LEU A 174 6.85 16.35 9.14
N SER A 175 5.52 16.48 9.03
CA SER A 175 4.78 17.65 9.54
C SER A 175 4.83 17.77 11.06
N LYS A 176 5.22 16.71 11.79
CA LYS A 176 5.25 16.63 13.26
C LYS A 176 3.89 16.86 13.93
N ARG A 177 2.79 16.78 13.17
CA ARG A 177 1.43 17.02 13.67
C ARG A 177 0.55 15.81 13.37
N ARG A 178 0.16 15.08 14.42
CA ARG A 178 -0.66 13.85 14.32
C ARG A 178 -1.94 14.07 13.51
N GLY A 179 -2.64 15.18 13.75
CA GLY A 179 -3.89 15.51 13.05
C GLY A 179 -3.71 15.71 11.54
N ILE A 180 -2.58 16.30 11.10
CA ILE A 180 -2.30 16.47 9.68
C ILE A 180 -2.04 15.12 9.02
N VAL A 181 -1.30 14.23 9.69
CA VAL A 181 -1.05 12.88 9.17
C VAL A 181 -2.34 12.09 9.02
N ALA A 182 -3.21 12.11 10.03
CA ALA A 182 -4.49 11.43 9.98
C ALA A 182 -5.39 11.99 8.85
N PHE A 183 -5.46 13.32 8.72
CA PHE A 183 -6.22 13.97 7.67
C PHE A 183 -5.71 13.61 6.28
N ILE A 184 -4.41 13.77 6.03
CA ILE A 184 -3.79 13.41 4.72
C ILE A 184 -4.00 11.93 4.43
N GLY A 185 -3.80 11.07 5.42
CA GLY A 185 -3.97 9.62 5.28
C GLY A 185 -5.38 9.23 4.89
N LEU A 186 -6.38 9.67 5.65
CA LEU A 186 -7.79 9.37 5.38
C LEU A 186 -8.24 9.99 4.05
N PHE A 187 -7.82 11.23 3.77
CA PHE A 187 -8.13 11.90 2.52
C PHE A 187 -7.56 11.13 1.32
N PHE A 188 -6.30 10.70 1.39
CA PHE A 188 -5.64 9.99 0.29
C PHE A 188 -6.24 8.60 0.02
N VAL A 189 -6.71 7.91 1.05
CA VAL A 189 -7.30 6.56 0.92
C VAL A 189 -8.77 6.60 0.51
N LEU A 190 -9.56 7.47 1.13
CA LEU A 190 -11.02 7.44 1.00
C LEU A 190 -11.57 8.43 -0.01
N ILE A 191 -10.92 9.57 -0.20
CA ILE A 191 -11.51 10.69 -0.95
C ILE A 191 -10.75 10.90 -2.26
N LEU A 192 -9.43 11.00 -2.21
CA LEU A 192 -8.60 11.41 -3.34
C LEU A 192 -8.79 10.56 -4.61
N PRO A 193 -8.81 9.20 -4.56
CA PRO A 193 -8.90 8.39 -5.77
C PRO A 193 -10.23 8.57 -6.50
N TYR A 194 -11.30 8.85 -5.76
CA TYR A 194 -12.65 9.06 -6.28
C TYR A 194 -12.89 10.51 -6.68
N LEU A 195 -12.42 11.46 -5.85
CA LEU A 195 -12.53 12.89 -6.11
C LEU A 195 -11.79 13.25 -7.40
N THR A 196 -10.59 12.71 -7.61
CA THR A 196 -9.83 12.93 -8.85
C THR A 196 -10.60 12.43 -10.06
N MET A 197 -11.18 11.23 -10.01
CA MET A 197 -12.05 10.72 -11.08
C MET A 197 -13.24 11.62 -11.38
N VAL A 198 -13.98 12.05 -10.35
CA VAL A 198 -15.16 12.93 -10.50
C VAL A 198 -14.75 14.28 -11.09
N LEU A 199 -13.66 14.86 -10.61
CA LEU A 199 -13.14 16.12 -11.14
C LEU A 199 -12.71 15.96 -12.60
N MET A 200 -12.05 14.85 -12.94
CA MET A 200 -11.70 14.58 -14.33
C MET A 200 -12.94 14.44 -15.22
N SER A 201 -13.94 13.68 -14.80
CA SER A 201 -15.18 13.54 -15.59
C SER A 201 -15.91 14.87 -15.75
N LEU A 202 -15.93 15.71 -14.71
CA LEU A 202 -16.57 17.03 -14.75
C LEU A 202 -15.82 17.98 -15.68
N ILE A 203 -14.48 18.03 -15.59
CA ILE A 203 -13.64 18.82 -16.50
C ILE A 203 -13.88 18.41 -17.95
N PHE A 204 -14.01 17.11 -18.24
CA PHE A 204 -14.27 16.64 -19.61
C PHE A 204 -15.66 16.98 -20.12
N TYR A 205 -16.66 16.83 -19.25
CA TYR A 205 -18.02 17.21 -19.60
C TYR A 205 -18.13 18.71 -19.91
N VAL A 206 -17.52 19.56 -19.08
CA VAL A 206 -17.64 21.03 -19.18
C VAL A 206 -16.76 21.60 -20.30
N PHE A 207 -15.49 21.20 -20.39
CA PHE A 207 -14.52 21.84 -21.30
C PHE A 207 -14.36 21.13 -22.64
N TYR A 208 -14.65 19.83 -22.70
CA TYR A 208 -14.36 18.99 -23.87
C TYR A 208 -15.62 18.42 -24.53
N GLN A 209 -16.81 18.88 -24.13
CA GLN A 209 -18.11 18.46 -24.70
C GLN A 209 -18.28 16.93 -24.75
N GLY A 210 -17.68 16.20 -23.80
CA GLY A 210 -17.74 14.74 -23.77
C GLY A 210 -16.78 14.01 -24.71
N THR A 211 -15.78 14.68 -25.29
CA THR A 211 -14.65 14.00 -25.96
C THR A 211 -13.68 13.39 -24.94
N ASN A 212 -12.90 12.39 -25.37
CA ASN A 212 -12.01 11.62 -24.50
C ASN A 212 -11.02 12.52 -23.72
N PRO A 213 -10.67 12.15 -22.47
CA PRO A 213 -9.65 12.83 -21.66
C PRO A 213 -8.38 13.21 -22.44
N PRO A 214 -7.73 14.34 -22.13
CA PRO A 214 -6.35 14.56 -22.54
C PRO A 214 -5.49 13.43 -21.96
N THR A 215 -4.86 12.69 -22.86
CA THR A 215 -4.14 11.43 -22.59
C THR A 215 -3.14 11.54 -21.44
N LEU A 216 -2.49 12.70 -21.30
CA LEU A 216 -1.49 12.96 -20.28
C LEU A 216 -2.05 12.95 -18.85
N LEU A 217 -3.24 13.52 -18.66
CA LEU A 217 -3.84 13.65 -17.34
C LEU A 217 -4.44 12.31 -16.87
N LEU A 218 -5.02 11.54 -17.80
CA LEU A 218 -5.48 10.18 -17.53
C LEU A 218 -4.30 9.24 -17.26
N ALA A 219 -3.22 9.35 -18.03
CA ALA A 219 -1.98 8.62 -17.78
C ALA A 219 -1.38 8.95 -16.41
N ALA A 220 -1.42 10.22 -15.97
CA ALA A 220 -0.94 10.62 -14.64
C ALA A 220 -1.77 9.98 -13.51
N TYR A 221 -3.10 9.93 -13.67
CA TYR A 221 -3.97 9.24 -12.71
C TYR A 221 -3.68 7.74 -12.66
N GLU A 222 -3.57 7.08 -13.82
CA GLU A 222 -3.24 5.65 -13.92
C GLU A 222 -1.88 5.32 -13.30
N VAL A 223 -0.90 6.22 -13.41
CA VAL A 223 0.42 6.07 -12.77
C VAL A 223 0.34 6.22 -11.24
N LEU A 224 -0.54 7.08 -10.72
CA LEU A 224 -0.70 7.26 -9.26
C LEU A 224 -1.51 6.13 -8.62
N PHE A 225 -2.52 5.64 -9.33
CA PHE A 225 -3.49 4.66 -8.82
C PHE A 225 -3.72 3.50 -9.80
N PRO A 226 -2.69 2.68 -10.13
CA PRO A 226 -2.81 1.66 -11.18
C PRO A 226 -3.78 0.52 -10.83
N SER A 227 -3.90 0.14 -9.55
CA SER A 227 -4.88 -0.85 -9.09
C SER A 227 -6.28 -0.25 -9.02
N THR A 228 -6.43 0.95 -8.48
CA THR A 228 -7.75 1.59 -8.38
C THR A 228 -8.29 1.96 -9.77
N ALA A 229 -7.44 2.43 -10.67
CA ALA A 229 -7.79 2.68 -12.08
C ALA A 229 -8.24 1.39 -12.78
N SER A 230 -7.46 0.30 -12.70
CA SER A 230 -7.81 -0.95 -13.38
C SER A 230 -9.14 -1.53 -12.91
N THR A 231 -9.45 -1.44 -11.61
CA THR A 231 -10.72 -1.93 -11.05
C THR A 231 -11.93 -1.08 -11.47
N LEU A 232 -11.78 0.24 -11.48
CA LEU A 232 -12.85 1.16 -11.88
C LEU A 232 -13.10 1.15 -13.40
N PHE A 233 -12.04 1.01 -14.21
CA PHE A 233 -12.16 0.99 -15.68
C PHE A 233 -12.65 -0.35 -16.23
N MET A 234 -12.35 -1.48 -15.57
CA MET A 234 -13.00 -2.77 -15.89
C MET A 234 -14.52 -2.72 -15.67
N GLY A 235 -15.03 -1.79 -14.85
CA GLY A 235 -16.46 -1.53 -14.63
C GLY A 235 -17.15 -0.71 -15.73
N GLY A 236 -16.45 -0.34 -16.81
CA GLY A 236 -17.05 0.33 -17.98
C GLY A 236 -17.15 1.86 -17.91
N ILE A 237 -16.51 2.50 -16.93
CA ILE A 237 -16.63 3.95 -16.70
C ILE A 237 -15.76 4.78 -17.68
N ALA A 238 -14.63 4.23 -18.17
CA ALA A 238 -13.84 4.78 -19.27
C ALA A 238 -12.83 3.73 -19.82
N GLN A 239 -12.34 3.91 -21.05
CA GLN A 239 -11.18 3.17 -21.55
C GLN A 239 -9.90 3.83 -21.03
N GLY A 240 -9.05 3.06 -20.34
CA GLY A 240 -7.74 3.51 -19.90
C GLY A 240 -6.79 3.79 -21.07
N VAL A 241 -5.83 4.69 -20.86
CA VAL A 241 -4.84 5.07 -21.88
C VAL A 241 -3.61 4.16 -21.82
N LEU A 242 -3.21 3.76 -20.62
CA LEU A 242 -2.11 2.86 -20.38
C LEU A 242 -2.61 1.47 -19.98
N ASP A 243 -1.89 0.45 -20.44
CA ASP A 243 -1.97 -0.87 -19.84
C ASP A 243 -1.58 -0.77 -18.34
N PRO A 244 -2.37 -1.33 -17.41
CA PRO A 244 -2.08 -1.30 -15.97
C PRO A 244 -0.64 -1.70 -15.61
N MET A 245 -0.04 -2.66 -16.34
CA MET A 245 1.35 -3.07 -16.11
C MET A 245 2.34 -1.96 -16.49
N LYS A 246 2.07 -1.20 -17.57
CA LYS A 246 2.91 -0.06 -17.94
C LYS A 246 2.75 1.09 -16.96
N ALA A 247 1.53 1.34 -16.49
CA ALA A 247 1.28 2.34 -15.45
C ALA A 247 2.05 2.04 -14.16
N SER A 248 2.13 0.77 -13.74
CA SER A 248 2.89 0.37 -12.54
C SER A 248 4.39 0.66 -12.62
N ILE A 249 4.98 0.71 -13.82
CA ILE A 249 6.39 1.10 -13.98
C ILE A 249 6.56 2.58 -13.58
N GLY A 250 5.63 3.44 -14.00
CA GLY A 250 5.59 4.84 -13.55
C GLY A 250 5.39 4.95 -12.04
N THR A 251 4.52 4.13 -11.46
CA THR A 251 4.30 4.06 -10.00
C THR A 251 5.57 3.62 -9.27
N LEU A 252 6.34 2.68 -9.80
CA LEU A 252 7.62 2.26 -9.22
C LEU A 252 8.68 3.37 -9.28
N ILE A 253 8.74 4.12 -10.37
CA ILE A 253 9.66 5.26 -10.51
C ILE A 253 9.30 6.34 -9.47
N THR A 254 8.01 6.70 -9.37
CA THR A 254 7.54 7.67 -8.38
C THR A 254 7.73 7.17 -6.94
N LEU A 255 7.55 5.88 -6.69
CA LEU A 255 7.87 5.23 -5.41
C LEU A 255 9.36 5.37 -5.05
N ALA A 256 10.26 5.02 -5.98
CA ALA A 256 11.69 5.12 -5.76
C ALA A 256 12.12 6.56 -5.48
N LEU A 257 11.56 7.52 -6.23
CA LEU A 257 11.82 8.94 -6.02
C LEU A 257 11.26 9.43 -4.67
N THR A 258 10.04 9.05 -4.29
CA THR A 258 9.43 9.48 -3.02
C THR A 258 10.16 8.92 -1.81
N GLN A 259 10.57 7.65 -1.83
CA GLN A 259 11.37 7.05 -0.76
C GLN A 259 12.80 7.62 -0.72
N GLY A 260 13.44 7.78 -1.88
CA GLY A 260 14.79 8.36 -1.98
C GLY A 260 14.84 9.80 -1.47
N THR A 261 13.91 10.64 -1.90
CA THR A 261 13.80 12.04 -1.45
C THR A 261 13.45 12.13 0.04
N TYR A 262 12.58 11.25 0.55
CA TYR A 262 12.28 11.17 1.98
C TYR A 262 13.54 10.92 2.80
N LEU A 263 14.36 9.93 2.42
CA LEU A 263 15.59 9.58 3.11
C LEU A 263 16.61 10.75 3.06
N ILE A 264 16.81 11.35 1.89
CA ILE A 264 17.73 12.49 1.72
C ILE A 264 17.29 13.67 2.59
N TYR A 265 16.01 14.00 2.58
CA TYR A 265 15.45 15.10 3.39
C TYR A 265 15.64 14.84 4.89
N PHE A 266 15.36 13.61 5.34
CA PHE A 266 15.51 13.23 6.74
C PHE A 266 16.96 13.34 7.21
N ILE A 267 17.92 12.93 6.38
CA ILE A 267 19.35 13.01 6.70
C ILE A 267 19.80 14.47 6.84
N ARG A 268 19.45 15.33 5.87
CA ARG A 268 19.89 16.74 5.81
C ARG A 268 19.24 17.62 6.87
N LYS A 269 17.92 17.52 7.08
CA LYS A 269 17.21 18.47 7.94
C LYS A 269 17.48 18.30 9.43
N PHE A 270 17.80 17.07 9.85
CA PHE A 270 18.03 16.77 11.26
C PHE A 270 19.51 16.89 11.67
N GLU A 271 20.36 17.50 10.83
CA GLU A 271 21.77 17.81 11.08
C GLU A 271 21.97 18.80 12.23
N VAL A 272 22.29 18.25 13.41
CA VAL A 272 22.88 18.99 14.52
C VAL A 272 24.30 19.39 14.12
N LYS A 273 24.55 20.70 14.01
CA LYS A 273 25.90 21.28 13.97
C LYS A 273 26.55 21.15 15.35
#